data_AF-A0A8T5QGW6-F1
#
_entry.id   AF-A0A8T5QGW6-F1
#
_cell.length_a   1.000
_cell.length_b   1.000
_cell.length_c   1.000
_cell.angle_alpha   90.00
_cell.angle_beta   90.00
_cell.angle_gamma   90.00
#
_symmetry.space_group_name_H-M   'P 1'
#
loop_
_entity.id
_entity.type
_entity.pdbx_description
1 polymer ?
#
loop_
_entity_poly.entity_id
_entity_poly.type
_entity_poly.pdbx_seq_one_letter_code
_entity_poly.pdbx_strand_id
1 'polypeptide(L)'
;MSIEAEIKSCNDVFVEGSFYKHKYEDETSAILLKERLGIPVAYFRGPWLPMFYINECMEYSFSLDYPSQILEIPKRRKQIVDAMLELRSAQQQASLFNIDEKQDLESLLDRLLILKNNNRPLYKRWTQNIDGKKRELSVPQKALDVLLKNYVHDIIMLAPCHPQCHGGEKGWSVKKSLATHTPLGTVLSFDLANAFKNVDIQYVFDFYYRLFESKISDPENRRDTAGFLTTLSTVYYKDKDSFALPQGSPVSIPLFNRLFYPIDKLMQESATKRNLRYTRWIDDLIISAKESNRNRKKFFGSLSIVREDFPVNLNKTFFQQNLPEYFLLGHKIIGNLVIKVSKDEEKNRGEQIDPDCFATHYEREHLWIEDYYDGDEPGDFGEIKDF
;
A
#
# COMPACT_ATOMS: atom_id res chain seq x y z
N MET A 1 -17.43 16.77 39.94
CA MET A 1 -16.13 16.12 39.71
C MET A 1 -15.59 16.66 38.40
N SER A 2 -14.44 17.34 38.42
CA SER A 2 -13.94 18.11 37.27
C SER A 2 -13.34 17.20 36.19
N ILE A 3 -13.39 17.68 34.96
CA ILE A 3 -12.82 17.13 33.72
C ILE A 3 -11.34 16.72 33.87
N GLU A 4 -10.62 17.27 34.85
CA GLU A 4 -9.23 16.90 35.17
C GLU A 4 -9.07 15.48 35.74
N ALA A 5 -10.12 14.89 36.34
CA ALA A 5 -10.06 13.53 36.85
C ALA A 5 -10.16 12.46 35.74
N GLU A 6 -10.82 12.78 34.63
CA GLU A 6 -10.99 11.89 33.47
C GLU A 6 -9.77 11.96 32.54
N ILE A 7 -9.12 13.13 32.46
CA ILE A 7 -7.84 13.29 31.75
C ILE A 7 -6.72 12.49 32.43
N LYS A 8 -6.80 12.29 33.76
CA LYS A 8 -5.79 11.55 34.50
C LYS A 8 -5.88 10.03 34.32
N SER A 9 -7.05 9.46 34.00
CA SER A 9 -7.16 8.02 33.71
C SER A 9 -6.77 7.65 32.27
N CYS A 10 -6.66 8.63 31.36
CA CYS A 10 -6.24 8.40 29.98
C CYS A 10 -4.72 8.52 29.77
N ASN A 11 -3.98 9.17 30.67
CA ASN A 11 -2.54 9.36 30.55
C ASN A 11 -1.69 8.14 30.97
N ASP A 12 -2.29 7.12 31.59
CA ASP A 12 -1.56 5.92 32.06
C ASP A 12 -1.51 4.77 31.02
N VAL A 13 -1.94 5.01 29.76
CA VAL A 13 -1.91 3.99 28.67
C VAL A 13 -0.85 4.32 27.60
N PHE A 14 0.05 5.27 27.86
CA PHE A 14 1.15 5.61 26.95
C PHE A 14 2.48 4.95 27.35
N VAL A 15 2.53 3.62 27.36
CA VAL A 15 3.80 2.87 27.25
C VAL A 15 3.53 1.55 26.52
N GLU A 16 4.34 1.28 25.49
CA GLU A 16 4.54 -0.01 24.80
C GLU A 16 3.48 -0.50 23.78
N GLY A 17 3.78 -0.24 22.50
CA GLY A 17 3.84 -1.30 21.48
C GLY A 17 2.57 -2.12 21.22
N SER A 18 1.49 -1.50 20.78
CA SER A 18 0.42 -2.21 20.07
C SER A 18 -0.36 -1.25 19.15
N PHE A 19 -0.23 -1.45 17.83
CA PHE A 19 -1.09 -0.78 16.87
C PHE A 19 -2.47 -1.46 16.90
N TYR A 20 -3.49 -0.63 17.17
CA TYR A 20 -4.91 -0.86 17.32
C TYR A 20 -5.50 -2.12 16.65
N LYS A 21 -6.10 -2.97 17.50
CA LYS A 21 -6.89 -4.15 17.13
C LYS A 21 -8.27 -4.00 17.79
N HIS A 22 -9.26 -3.40 17.11
CA HIS A 22 -10.71 -3.36 17.39
C HIS A 22 -11.37 -2.38 16.37
N LYS A 23 -12.59 -2.50 15.81
CA LYS A 23 -13.72 -3.45 15.88
C LYS A 23 -14.72 -3.01 14.77
N TYR A 24 -15.20 -3.90 13.91
CA TYR A 24 -16.50 -3.75 13.20
C TYR A 24 -17.10 -5.16 13.15
N GLU A 25 -18.30 -5.34 13.70
CA GLU A 25 -18.89 -6.67 14.00
C GLU A 25 -20.13 -7.03 13.15
N ASP A 26 -20.57 -6.23 12.16
CA ASP A 26 -21.78 -6.56 11.39
C ASP A 26 -21.64 -6.62 9.85
N GLU A 27 -22.40 -7.54 9.25
CA GLU A 27 -22.52 -7.80 7.81
C GLU A 27 -23.38 -6.75 7.07
N THR A 28 -24.13 -5.92 7.79
CA THR A 28 -25.09 -4.96 7.22
C THR A 28 -24.36 -3.75 6.63
N SER A 29 -23.31 -3.30 7.31
CA SER A 29 -22.45 -2.19 6.89
C SER A 29 -21.70 -2.49 5.58
N ALA A 30 -21.39 -3.76 5.34
CA ALA A 30 -20.75 -4.26 4.12
C ALA A 30 -21.64 -4.21 2.87
N ILE A 31 -22.95 -4.42 3.05
CA ILE A 31 -23.93 -4.47 1.97
C ILE A 31 -24.26 -3.07 1.47
N LEU A 32 -24.31 -2.07 2.37
CA LEU A 32 -24.52 -0.66 2.02
C LEU A 32 -23.40 -0.05 1.16
N LEU A 33 -22.15 -0.45 1.39
CA LEU A 33 -20.99 -0.02 0.57
C LEU A 33 -20.98 -0.66 -0.83
N LYS A 34 -21.50 -1.89 -0.96
CA LYS A 34 -21.61 -2.64 -2.22
C LYS A 34 -22.57 -1.98 -3.20
N GLU A 35 -23.72 -1.50 -2.73
CA GLU A 35 -24.73 -0.85 -3.58
C GLU A 35 -24.31 0.54 -4.05
N ARG A 36 -23.48 1.26 -3.27
CA ARG A 36 -23.05 2.63 -3.58
C ARG A 36 -21.83 2.75 -4.49
N LEU A 37 -20.94 1.75 -4.57
CA LEU A 37 -19.65 1.86 -5.28
C LEU A 37 -19.62 1.31 -6.72
N GLY A 38 -20.69 0.68 -7.22
CA GLY A 38 -20.90 0.37 -8.64
C GLY A 38 -19.83 -0.49 -9.36
N ILE A 39 -19.01 -1.25 -8.63
CA ILE A 39 -17.87 -2.01 -9.18
C ILE A 39 -18.01 -3.51 -8.84
N PRO A 40 -17.60 -4.46 -9.72
CA PRO A 40 -17.66 -5.89 -9.44
C PRO A 40 -16.93 -6.29 -8.15
N VAL A 41 -17.64 -7.04 -7.31
CA VAL A 41 -17.24 -7.52 -5.97
C VAL A 41 -15.88 -8.25 -5.93
N ALA A 42 -15.40 -8.77 -7.07
CA ALA A 42 -14.20 -9.58 -7.16
C ALA A 42 -12.87 -8.83 -6.87
N TYR A 43 -12.84 -7.50 -6.98
CA TYR A 43 -11.60 -6.72 -6.83
C TYR A 43 -11.46 -5.99 -5.49
N PHE A 44 -12.54 -5.88 -4.71
CA PHE A 44 -12.58 -5.07 -3.49
C PHE A 44 -13.05 -5.89 -2.29
N ARG A 45 -12.11 -6.55 -1.60
CA ARG A 45 -12.19 -6.58 -0.14
C ARG A 45 -10.79 -6.27 0.43
N GLY A 46 -10.39 -5.02 0.23
CA GLY A 46 -9.37 -4.35 1.04
C GLY A 46 -9.96 -3.85 2.37
N PRO A 47 -9.17 -3.13 3.18
CA PRO A 47 -9.17 -3.11 4.67
C PRO A 47 -10.42 -2.57 5.39
N TRP A 48 -11.49 -2.23 4.67
CA TRP A 48 -12.66 -1.52 5.21
C TRP A 48 -13.95 -2.34 5.27
N LEU A 49 -13.90 -3.59 4.79
CA LEU A 49 -14.89 -4.57 5.21
C LEU A 49 -14.38 -5.15 6.52
N PRO A 50 -15.21 -5.30 7.58
CA PRO A 50 -14.82 -6.08 8.73
C PRO A 50 -14.21 -7.38 8.21
N MET A 51 -12.99 -7.68 8.68
CA MET A 51 -12.18 -8.85 8.34
C MET A 51 -12.93 -10.14 8.68
N PHE A 52 -14.02 -10.42 7.99
CA PHE A 52 -14.47 -11.78 7.77
C PHE A 52 -13.49 -12.34 6.76
N TYR A 53 -12.30 -12.78 7.17
CA TYR A 53 -11.69 -14.02 6.65
C TYR A 53 -10.58 -14.49 7.61
N ILE A 54 -11.08 -15.19 8.64
CA ILE A 54 -10.55 -16.43 9.24
C ILE A 54 -9.26 -16.29 10.06
N ASN A 55 -9.41 -16.38 11.39
CA ASN A 55 -8.29 -16.65 12.31
C ASN A 55 -7.42 -17.82 11.83
N GLU A 56 -7.99 -18.87 11.22
CA GLU A 56 -7.24 -19.97 10.57
C GLU A 56 -6.31 -19.53 9.41
N CYS A 57 -6.53 -18.39 8.73
CA CYS A 57 -5.63 -17.89 7.68
C CYS A 57 -4.43 -17.15 8.30
N MET A 58 -4.67 -16.38 9.36
CA MET A 58 -3.58 -15.80 10.16
C MET A 58 -2.80 -16.89 10.88
N GLU A 59 -3.48 -17.81 11.58
CA GLU A 59 -2.87 -18.99 12.19
C GLU A 59 -2.14 -19.84 11.15
N TYR A 60 -2.65 -19.97 9.92
CA TYR A 60 -1.91 -20.59 8.83
C TYR A 60 -0.63 -19.79 8.51
N SER A 61 -0.72 -18.49 8.24
CA SER A 61 0.46 -17.66 7.94
C SER A 61 1.51 -17.66 9.05
N PHE A 62 1.11 -17.75 10.33
CA PHE A 62 2.01 -17.83 11.48
C PHE A 62 2.47 -19.26 11.80
N SER A 63 1.67 -20.29 11.48
CA SER A 63 2.06 -21.71 11.60
C SER A 63 2.88 -22.22 10.41
N LEU A 64 2.93 -21.45 9.32
CA LEU A 64 3.92 -21.61 8.26
C LEU A 64 5.30 -21.27 8.83
N ASP A 65 5.91 -22.24 9.52
CA ASP A 65 7.35 -22.36 9.66
C ASP A 65 7.95 -22.50 8.24
N TYR A 66 8.07 -21.38 7.53
CA TYR A 66 8.70 -21.24 6.21
C TYR A 66 8.05 -22.13 5.11
N PRO A 67 7.29 -21.59 4.13
CA PRO A 67 6.62 -22.30 3.02
C PRO A 67 7.49 -23.19 2.13
N SER A 68 8.79 -23.17 2.32
CA SER A 68 9.67 -24.24 1.86
C SER A 68 9.23 -25.65 2.26
N GLN A 69 8.48 -25.85 3.37
CA GLN A 69 7.86 -27.16 3.68
C GLN A 69 6.79 -27.54 2.65
N ILE A 70 6.02 -26.57 2.14
CA ILE A 70 5.02 -26.79 1.09
C ILE A 70 5.69 -27.30 -0.19
N LEU A 71 6.89 -26.78 -0.49
CA LEU A 71 7.68 -27.21 -1.64
C LEU A 71 8.28 -28.63 -1.49
N GLU A 72 8.43 -29.15 -0.27
CA GLU A 72 8.90 -30.53 -0.02
C GLU A 72 7.81 -31.57 -0.33
N ILE A 73 6.53 -31.16 -0.30
CA ILE A 73 5.39 -32.02 -0.61
C ILE A 73 5.17 -31.99 -2.14
N PRO A 74 5.47 -33.06 -2.90
CA PRO A 74 5.48 -33.00 -4.36
C PRO A 74 4.14 -32.60 -4.97
N LYS A 75 3.03 -33.06 -4.37
CA LYS A 75 1.67 -32.69 -4.79
C LYS A 75 1.42 -31.18 -4.66
N ARG A 76 1.75 -30.58 -3.51
CA ARG A 76 1.52 -29.16 -3.25
C ARG A 76 2.46 -28.28 -4.08
N ARG A 77 3.73 -28.67 -4.21
CA ARG A 77 4.67 -28.01 -5.14
C ARG A 77 4.12 -27.97 -6.57
N LYS A 78 3.62 -29.11 -7.07
CA LYS A 78 3.02 -29.17 -8.41
C LYS A 78 1.81 -28.23 -8.52
N GLN A 79 0.93 -28.21 -7.52
CA GLN A 79 -0.23 -27.33 -7.49
C GLN A 79 0.16 -25.83 -7.55
N ILE A 80 1.20 -25.42 -6.81
CA ILE A 80 1.72 -24.04 -6.85
C ILE A 80 2.30 -23.70 -8.23
N VAL A 81 3.10 -24.60 -8.81
CA VAL A 81 3.67 -24.41 -10.17
C VAL A 81 2.56 -24.23 -11.19
N ASP A 82 1.58 -25.14 -11.19
CA ASP A 82 0.47 -25.11 -12.12
C ASP A 82 -0.37 -23.83 -11.93
N ALA A 83 -0.63 -23.41 -10.69
CA ALA A 83 -1.33 -22.16 -10.37
C ALA A 83 -0.61 -20.90 -10.88
N MET A 84 0.70 -20.79 -10.63
CA MET A 84 1.52 -19.65 -11.07
C MET A 84 1.53 -19.54 -12.60
N LEU A 85 1.63 -20.66 -13.31
CA LEU A 85 1.63 -20.70 -14.78
C LEU A 85 0.24 -20.41 -15.37
N GLU A 86 -0.83 -20.87 -14.73
CA GLU A 86 -2.20 -20.62 -15.17
C GLU A 86 -2.52 -19.12 -15.21
N LEU A 87 -2.18 -18.37 -14.16
CA LEU A 87 -2.38 -16.91 -14.13
C LEU A 87 -1.61 -16.18 -15.23
N ARG A 88 -0.40 -16.65 -15.55
CA ARG A 88 0.46 -16.04 -16.59
C ARG A 88 -0.08 -16.29 -17.99
N SER A 89 -0.60 -17.49 -18.25
CA SER A 89 -1.20 -17.83 -19.54
C SER A 89 -2.44 -17.00 -19.89
N ALA A 90 -3.14 -16.44 -18.90
CA ALA A 90 -4.25 -15.53 -19.12
C ALA A 90 -3.81 -14.14 -19.64
N GLN A 91 -2.53 -13.74 -19.46
CA GLN A 91 -1.96 -12.50 -19.99
C GLN A 91 -1.43 -12.62 -21.42
N GLN A 92 -0.96 -13.80 -21.82
CA GLN A 92 -0.37 -14.04 -23.13
C GLN A 92 -1.41 -14.75 -23.99
N GLN A 93 -1.93 -14.08 -25.03
CA GLN A 93 -2.75 -14.75 -26.06
C GLN A 93 -2.05 -16.04 -26.49
N ALA A 94 -2.66 -17.18 -26.14
CA ALA A 94 -2.29 -18.55 -26.47
C ALA A 94 -1.08 -18.71 -27.40
N SER A 95 0.12 -18.68 -26.83
CA SER A 95 1.26 -19.37 -27.41
C SER A 95 1.64 -20.45 -26.41
N LEU A 96 1.37 -21.71 -26.81
CA LEU A 96 1.88 -22.95 -26.24
C LEU A 96 2.90 -22.74 -25.11
N PHE A 97 2.56 -23.16 -23.89
CA PHE A 97 3.56 -23.30 -22.83
C PHE A 97 4.77 -24.04 -23.41
N ASN A 98 5.88 -23.33 -23.62
CA ASN A 98 7.12 -24.01 -23.92
C ASN A 98 7.42 -24.85 -22.67
N ILE A 99 7.62 -26.15 -22.87
CA ILE A 99 8.05 -27.10 -21.83
C ILE A 99 9.20 -26.51 -20.98
N ASP A 100 9.99 -25.62 -21.58
CA ASP A 100 11.05 -24.80 -21.00
C ASP A 100 10.61 -23.97 -19.76
N GLU A 101 9.45 -23.31 -19.78
CA GLU A 101 9.05 -22.40 -18.69
C GLU A 101 8.68 -23.14 -17.40
N LYS A 102 7.95 -24.25 -17.54
CA LYS A 102 7.63 -25.11 -16.38
C LYS A 102 8.90 -25.70 -15.78
N GLN A 103 9.82 -26.18 -16.62
CA GLN A 103 11.11 -26.71 -16.19
C GLN A 103 11.97 -25.63 -15.52
N ASP A 104 11.97 -24.40 -16.05
CA ASP A 104 12.67 -23.26 -15.46
C ASP A 104 12.11 -22.91 -14.08
N LEU A 105 10.78 -22.81 -13.95
CA LEU A 105 10.14 -22.54 -12.67
C LEU A 105 10.45 -23.64 -11.66
N GLU A 106 10.31 -24.91 -12.05
CA GLU A 106 10.66 -26.04 -11.19
C GLU A 106 12.14 -25.98 -10.77
N SER A 107 13.06 -25.69 -11.68
CA SER A 107 14.50 -25.54 -11.37
C SER A 107 14.79 -24.39 -10.40
N LEU A 108 14.07 -23.27 -10.52
CA LEU A 108 14.17 -22.16 -9.58
C LEU A 108 13.69 -22.58 -8.19
N LEU A 109 12.57 -23.30 -8.10
CA LEU A 109 12.05 -23.82 -6.83
C LEU A 109 13.02 -24.82 -6.18
N ASP A 110 13.68 -25.68 -6.96
CA ASP A 110 14.74 -26.57 -6.45
C ASP A 110 15.91 -25.78 -5.87
N ARG A 111 16.33 -24.69 -6.53
CA ARG A 111 17.39 -23.83 -6.00
C ARG A 111 16.98 -23.15 -4.69
N LEU A 112 15.71 -22.76 -4.55
CA LEU A 112 15.20 -22.23 -3.28
C LEU A 112 15.21 -23.28 -2.18
N LEU A 113 14.81 -24.52 -2.48
CA LEU A 113 14.90 -25.65 -1.56
C LEU A 113 16.35 -25.93 -1.14
N ILE A 114 17.30 -25.89 -2.07
CA ILE A 114 18.73 -26.05 -1.76
C ILE A 114 19.23 -24.94 -0.83
N LEU A 115 18.81 -23.68 -1.04
CA LEU A 115 19.16 -22.59 -0.12
C LEU A 115 18.62 -22.89 1.28
N LYS A 116 17.35 -23.29 1.38
CA LYS A 116 16.70 -23.63 2.66
C LYS A 116 17.38 -24.80 3.38
N ASN A 117 17.62 -25.92 2.69
CA ASN A 117 18.25 -27.11 3.27
C ASN A 117 19.67 -26.85 3.78
N ASN A 118 20.33 -25.82 3.26
CA ASN A 118 21.65 -25.36 3.72
C ASN A 118 21.56 -24.21 4.74
N ASN A 119 20.39 -23.95 5.32
CA ASN A 119 20.12 -22.84 6.26
C ASN A 119 20.57 -21.47 5.71
N ARG A 120 20.47 -21.26 4.39
CA ARG A 120 20.79 -19.98 3.75
C ARG A 120 19.53 -19.13 3.63
N PRO A 121 19.56 -17.85 4.06
CA PRO A 121 18.39 -16.99 3.98
C PRO A 121 18.05 -16.65 2.53
N LEU A 122 16.76 -16.52 2.21
CA LEU A 122 16.30 -16.10 0.87
C LEU A 122 16.77 -14.69 0.48
N TYR A 123 16.94 -13.82 1.48
CA TYR A 123 17.42 -12.45 1.34
C TYR A 123 18.77 -12.24 2.03
N LYS A 124 19.67 -11.51 1.38
CA LYS A 124 20.89 -10.98 2.02
C LYS A 124 20.57 -9.62 2.63
N ARG A 125 20.97 -9.43 3.89
CA ARG A 125 20.69 -8.20 4.65
C ARG A 125 21.97 -7.44 4.93
N TRP A 126 21.93 -6.12 4.78
CA TRP A 126 22.97 -5.21 5.23
C TRP A 126 22.41 -3.82 5.48
N THR A 127 23.12 -3.04 6.28
CA THR A 127 22.79 -1.63 6.51
C THR A 127 23.65 -0.75 5.63
N GLN A 128 23.03 0.18 4.92
CA GLN A 128 23.73 1.17 4.10
C GLN A 128 23.37 2.58 4.58
N ASN A 129 24.38 3.45 4.66
CA ASN A 129 24.16 4.88 4.86
C ASN A 129 23.80 5.50 3.52
N ILE A 130 22.56 5.94 3.38
CA ILE A 130 22.07 6.67 2.21
C ILE A 130 21.64 8.04 2.74
N ASP A 131 22.35 9.08 2.29
CA ASP A 131 22.03 10.47 2.63
C ASP A 131 22.02 10.77 4.13
N GLY A 132 23.01 10.22 4.85
CA GLY A 132 23.13 10.36 6.30
C GLY A 132 22.15 9.51 7.11
N LYS A 133 21.25 8.74 6.46
CA LYS A 133 20.32 7.83 7.11
C LYS A 133 20.76 6.37 6.93
N LYS A 134 20.76 5.61 8.02
CA LYS A 134 20.93 4.16 7.99
C LYS A 134 19.66 3.52 7.43
N ARG A 135 19.79 2.76 6.34
CA ARG A 135 18.71 1.95 5.78
C ARG A 135 19.09 0.49 5.83
N GLU A 136 18.18 -0.33 6.31
CA GLU A 136 18.33 -1.77 6.25
C GLU A 136 17.83 -2.27 4.90
N LEU A 137 18.72 -2.84 4.10
CA LEU A 137 18.42 -3.41 2.80
C LEU A 137 18.33 -4.93 2.91
N SER A 138 17.32 -5.49 2.27
CA SER A 138 17.06 -6.93 2.14
C SER A 138 16.94 -7.24 0.65
N VAL A 139 18.02 -7.75 0.06
CA VAL A 139 18.10 -8.03 -1.39
C VAL A 139 18.02 -9.53 -1.64
N PRO A 140 17.16 -9.98 -2.58
CA PRO A 140 16.97 -11.40 -2.85
C PRO A 140 18.26 -12.06 -3.36
N GLN A 141 18.49 -13.32 -2.98
CA GLN A 141 19.54 -14.12 -3.61
C GLN A 141 19.22 -14.41 -5.08
N LYS A 142 20.23 -14.73 -5.90
CA LYS A 142 20.11 -14.85 -7.36
C LYS A 142 18.91 -15.70 -7.84
N ALA A 143 18.69 -16.87 -7.24
CA ALA A 143 17.55 -17.72 -7.62
C ALA A 143 16.20 -17.07 -7.29
N LEU A 144 16.08 -16.46 -6.11
CA LEU A 144 14.88 -15.74 -5.72
C LEU A 144 14.67 -14.48 -6.57
N ASP A 145 15.73 -13.72 -6.87
CA ASP A 145 15.65 -12.51 -7.69
C ASP A 145 15.09 -12.82 -9.09
N VAL A 146 15.54 -13.91 -9.71
CA VAL A 146 15.02 -14.39 -11.00
C VAL A 146 13.55 -14.80 -10.87
N LEU A 147 13.20 -15.57 -9.84
CA LEU A 147 11.81 -15.98 -9.60
C LEU A 147 10.88 -14.76 -9.40
N LEU A 148 11.32 -13.80 -8.58
CA LEU A 148 10.55 -12.60 -8.29
C LEU A 148 10.35 -11.73 -9.53
N LYS A 149 11.39 -11.53 -10.34
CA LYS A 149 11.32 -10.68 -11.55
C LYS A 149 10.54 -11.31 -12.69
N ASN A 150 10.67 -12.61 -12.89
CA ASN A 150 10.15 -13.27 -14.10
C ASN A 150 8.78 -13.92 -13.88
N TYR A 151 8.38 -14.17 -12.63
CA TYR A 151 7.13 -14.86 -12.32
C TYR A 151 6.26 -14.04 -11.36
N VAL A 152 6.78 -13.72 -10.17
CA VAL A 152 5.96 -13.06 -9.12
C VAL A 152 5.57 -11.64 -9.51
N HIS A 153 6.48 -10.91 -10.16
CA HIS A 153 6.21 -9.57 -10.68
C HIS A 153 5.03 -9.59 -11.66
N ASP A 154 5.04 -10.47 -12.67
CA ASP A 154 3.98 -10.59 -13.67
C ASP A 154 2.62 -10.92 -13.02
N ILE A 155 2.63 -11.79 -12.01
CA ILE A 155 1.46 -12.10 -11.19
C ILE A 155 0.94 -10.83 -10.49
N ILE A 156 1.79 -10.06 -9.81
CA ILE A 156 1.37 -8.81 -9.13
C ILE A 156 0.76 -7.81 -10.14
N MET A 157 1.32 -7.74 -11.35
CA MET A 157 0.89 -6.81 -12.40
C MET A 157 -0.50 -7.15 -12.99
N LEU A 158 -1.07 -8.32 -12.69
CA LEU A 158 -2.46 -8.65 -13.02
C LEU A 158 -3.46 -7.77 -12.25
N ALA A 159 -3.10 -7.34 -11.04
CA ALA A 159 -3.95 -6.47 -10.26
C ALA A 159 -3.78 -5.01 -10.71
N PRO A 160 -4.89 -4.26 -10.84
CA PRO A 160 -4.84 -2.87 -11.25
C PRO A 160 -4.12 -2.01 -10.21
N CYS A 161 -3.41 -1.00 -10.68
CA CYS A 161 -2.91 0.08 -9.84
C CYS A 161 -3.82 1.29 -9.97
N HIS A 162 -3.96 2.08 -8.91
CA HIS A 162 -4.83 3.25 -8.93
C HIS A 162 -4.27 4.30 -9.91
N PRO A 163 -5.09 4.98 -10.73
CA PRO A 163 -4.59 5.93 -11.74
C PRO A 163 -3.75 7.09 -11.19
N GLN A 164 -3.96 7.46 -9.92
CA GLN A 164 -3.20 8.52 -9.23
C GLN A 164 -1.93 8.02 -8.53
N CYS A 165 -1.67 6.71 -8.57
CA CYS A 165 -0.39 6.14 -8.19
C CYS A 165 0.57 6.27 -9.37
N HIS A 166 1.47 7.25 -9.29
CA HIS A 166 2.41 7.55 -10.36
C HIS A 166 3.79 6.94 -10.10
N GLY A 167 4.26 6.96 -8.86
CA GLY A 167 5.62 6.52 -8.52
C GLY A 167 5.78 5.01 -8.67
N GLY A 168 6.79 4.59 -9.43
CA GLY A 168 7.06 3.16 -9.68
C GLY A 168 6.21 2.54 -10.80
N GLU A 169 5.24 3.25 -11.36
CA GLU A 169 4.40 2.78 -12.45
C GLU A 169 4.94 3.19 -13.83
N LYS A 170 4.70 2.33 -14.83
CA LYS A 170 5.16 2.55 -16.21
C LYS A 170 4.48 3.79 -16.81
N GLY A 171 5.26 4.61 -17.52
CA GLY A 171 4.74 5.80 -18.22
C GLY A 171 4.62 7.04 -17.34
N TRP A 172 5.06 6.98 -16.09
CA TRP A 172 5.18 8.13 -15.20
C TRP A 172 6.63 8.56 -15.02
N SER A 173 6.81 9.87 -14.88
CA SER A 173 8.05 10.50 -14.44
C SER A 173 7.70 11.52 -13.37
N VAL A 174 8.67 11.89 -12.53
CA VAL A 174 8.43 12.90 -11.48
C VAL A 174 7.88 14.19 -12.10
N LYS A 175 8.45 14.63 -13.23
CA LYS A 175 7.97 15.79 -13.98
C LYS A 175 6.52 15.65 -14.45
N LYS A 176 6.15 14.50 -15.01
CA LYS A 176 4.78 14.22 -15.47
C LYS A 176 3.79 14.19 -14.30
N SER A 177 4.19 13.62 -13.17
CA SER A 177 3.39 13.62 -11.94
C SER A 177 3.17 15.03 -11.41
N LEU A 178 4.24 15.83 -11.30
CA LEU A 178 4.13 17.20 -10.80
C LEU A 178 3.34 18.12 -11.74
N ALA A 179 3.37 17.86 -13.06
CA ALA A 179 2.59 18.61 -14.03
C ALA A 179 1.08 18.54 -13.77
N THR A 180 0.56 17.44 -13.20
CA THR A 180 -0.87 17.34 -12.85
C THR A 180 -1.28 18.34 -11.77
N HIS A 181 -0.33 18.77 -10.94
CA HIS A 181 -0.51 19.76 -9.88
C HIS A 181 -0.28 21.20 -10.33
N THR A 182 0.11 21.45 -11.59
CA THR A 182 0.30 22.82 -12.11
C THR A 182 -0.98 23.36 -12.79
N PRO A 183 -1.24 24.68 -12.75
CA PRO A 183 -0.62 25.66 -11.86
C PRO A 183 -0.99 25.39 -10.38
N LEU A 184 -0.11 25.77 -9.46
CA LEU A 184 -0.19 25.41 -8.04
C LEU A 184 -0.36 26.67 -7.18
N GLY A 185 -1.40 26.70 -6.34
CA GLY A 185 -1.66 27.79 -5.40
C GLY A 185 -1.46 27.38 -3.93
N THR A 186 -1.90 26.18 -3.59
CA THR A 186 -1.73 25.58 -2.26
C THR A 186 -1.45 24.09 -2.40
N VAL A 187 -0.53 23.55 -1.59
CA VAL A 187 -0.21 22.12 -1.57
C VAL A 187 0.11 21.64 -0.15
N LEU A 188 -0.48 20.50 0.20
CA LEU A 188 -0.07 19.63 1.29
C LEU A 188 0.71 18.47 0.68
N SER A 189 1.88 18.19 1.23
CA SER A 189 2.70 17.05 0.83
C SER A 189 3.25 16.36 2.05
N PHE A 190 3.22 15.03 2.07
CA PHE A 190 3.65 14.22 3.21
C PHE A 190 4.19 12.87 2.77
N ASP A 191 5.02 12.28 3.62
CA ASP A 191 5.72 11.01 3.40
C ASP A 191 5.23 9.99 4.42
N LEU A 192 5.15 8.73 4.02
CA LEU A 192 4.86 7.64 4.94
C LEU A 192 6.13 7.15 5.62
N ALA A 193 6.13 7.12 6.95
CA ALA A 193 7.26 6.63 7.70
C ALA A 193 7.38 5.10 7.51
N ASN A 194 8.53 4.65 7.00
CA ASN A 194 8.85 3.24 6.80
C ASN A 194 7.74 2.45 6.06
N ALA A 195 7.13 3.03 5.02
CA ALA A 195 5.94 2.49 4.34
C ALA A 195 5.97 0.97 4.12
N PHE A 196 7.04 0.45 3.50
CA PHE A 196 7.19 -0.99 3.21
C PHE A 196 7.23 -1.86 4.46
N LYS A 197 7.86 -1.38 5.54
CA LYS A 197 7.95 -2.09 6.81
C LYS A 197 6.61 -2.07 7.58
N ASN A 198 5.80 -1.05 7.32
CA ASN A 198 4.48 -0.91 7.91
C ASN A 198 3.39 -1.64 7.12
N VAL A 199 3.68 -2.20 5.95
CA VAL A 199 2.78 -3.17 5.31
C VAL A 199 2.70 -4.42 6.18
N ASP A 200 1.49 -4.76 6.61
CA ASP A 200 1.23 -6.00 7.33
C ASP A 200 1.31 -7.22 6.39
N ILE A 201 1.82 -8.34 6.89
CA ILE A 201 1.88 -9.60 6.15
C ILE A 201 0.49 -10.05 5.68
N GLN A 202 -0.55 -9.76 6.47
CA GLN A 202 -1.93 -10.11 6.14
C GLN A 202 -2.40 -9.43 4.86
N TYR A 203 -2.04 -8.15 4.65
CA TYR A 203 -2.36 -7.45 3.40
C TYR A 203 -1.72 -8.12 2.18
N VAL A 204 -0.48 -8.62 2.32
CA VAL A 204 0.20 -9.34 1.25
C VAL A 204 -0.45 -10.70 0.98
N PHE A 205 -0.80 -11.44 2.02
CA PHE A 205 -1.50 -12.72 1.90
C PHE A 205 -2.86 -12.57 1.24
N ASP A 206 -3.67 -11.63 1.72
CA ASP A 206 -5.02 -11.38 1.20
C ASP A 206 -4.97 -10.93 -0.27
N PHE A 207 -3.98 -10.12 -0.64
CA PHE A 207 -3.75 -9.75 -2.02
C PHE A 207 -3.58 -10.98 -2.92
N TYR A 208 -2.66 -11.89 -2.59
CA TYR A 208 -2.45 -13.09 -3.40
C TYR A 208 -3.67 -14.01 -3.34
N TYR A 209 -4.24 -14.27 -2.16
CA TYR A 209 -5.39 -15.15 -2.02
C TYR A 209 -6.57 -14.71 -2.89
N ARG A 210 -6.84 -13.40 -2.95
CA ARG A 210 -7.87 -12.81 -3.81
C ARG A 210 -7.52 -12.88 -5.29
N LEU A 211 -6.26 -12.62 -5.63
CA LEU A 211 -5.79 -12.67 -7.01
C LEU A 211 -6.05 -14.04 -7.66
N PHE A 212 -5.94 -15.12 -6.88
CA PHE A 212 -6.19 -16.48 -7.34
C PHE A 212 -7.65 -16.95 -7.18
N GLU A 213 -8.58 -16.15 -6.65
CA GLU A 213 -9.97 -16.56 -6.38
C GLU A 213 -10.72 -17.07 -7.61
N SER A 214 -10.50 -16.42 -8.76
CA SER A 214 -11.15 -16.83 -10.03
C SER A 214 -10.47 -18.00 -10.73
N LYS A 215 -9.30 -18.46 -10.24
CA LYS A 215 -8.46 -19.47 -10.90
C LYS A 215 -8.32 -20.75 -10.11
N ILE A 216 -8.22 -20.65 -8.79
CA ILE A 216 -8.06 -21.80 -7.90
C ILE A 216 -9.34 -22.00 -7.11
N SER A 217 -10.18 -22.94 -7.55
CA SER A 217 -11.42 -23.30 -6.84
C SER A 217 -11.15 -24.07 -5.54
N ASP A 218 -10.04 -24.79 -5.44
CA ASP A 218 -9.64 -25.52 -4.24
C ASP A 218 -9.10 -24.55 -3.17
N PRO A 219 -9.79 -24.36 -2.03
CA PRO A 219 -9.38 -23.41 -1.00
C PRO A 219 -8.05 -23.76 -0.33
N GLU A 220 -7.67 -25.04 -0.27
CA GLU A 220 -6.38 -25.45 0.29
C GLU A 220 -5.24 -25.04 -0.64
N ASN A 221 -5.33 -25.39 -1.93
CA ASN A 221 -4.35 -24.97 -2.94
C ASN A 221 -4.22 -23.43 -3.02
N ARG A 222 -5.35 -22.70 -2.96
CA ARG A 222 -5.34 -21.24 -2.99
C ARG A 222 -4.60 -20.66 -1.78
N ARG A 223 -4.83 -21.23 -0.59
CA ARG A 223 -4.15 -20.84 0.65
C ARG A 223 -2.65 -21.12 0.59
N ASP A 224 -2.26 -22.30 0.11
CA ASP A 224 -0.87 -22.71 -0.05
C ASP A 224 -0.13 -21.79 -1.04
N THR A 225 -0.75 -21.50 -2.19
CA THR A 225 -0.18 -20.62 -3.22
C THR A 225 -0.02 -19.19 -2.70
N ALA A 226 -1.03 -18.65 -2.02
CA ALA A 226 -0.96 -17.31 -1.44
C ALA A 226 0.12 -17.23 -0.34
N GLY A 227 0.15 -18.19 0.59
CA GLY A 227 1.16 -18.25 1.66
C GLY A 227 2.59 -18.36 1.12
N PHE A 228 2.77 -19.16 0.06
CA PHE A 228 4.04 -19.29 -0.63
C PHE A 228 4.52 -17.94 -1.21
N LEU A 229 3.68 -17.27 -2.01
CA LEU A 229 4.02 -15.98 -2.63
C LEU A 229 4.23 -14.87 -1.61
N THR A 230 3.47 -14.86 -0.51
CA THR A 230 3.67 -13.95 0.62
C THR A 230 5.05 -14.09 1.23
N THR A 231 5.52 -15.32 1.45
CA THR A 231 6.85 -15.54 2.02
C THR A 231 7.97 -15.14 1.06
N LEU A 232 7.80 -15.37 -0.24
CA LEU A 232 8.77 -14.87 -1.21
C LEU A 232 8.83 -13.34 -1.24
N SER A 233 7.72 -12.67 -0.94
CA SER A 233 7.55 -11.22 -1.04
C SER A 233 7.82 -10.45 0.26
N THR A 234 8.05 -11.14 1.38
CA THR A 234 8.20 -10.51 2.70
C THR A 234 9.45 -10.98 3.44
N VAL A 235 9.89 -10.19 4.42
CA VAL A 235 10.97 -10.55 5.35
C VAL A 235 10.58 -10.20 6.78
N TYR A 236 11.06 -10.99 7.74
CA TYR A 236 10.84 -10.75 9.16
C TYR A 236 11.67 -9.56 9.65
N TYR A 237 11.03 -8.59 10.31
CA TYR A 237 11.67 -7.45 10.95
C TYR A 237 11.63 -7.62 12.46
N LYS A 238 12.80 -7.86 13.07
CA LYS A 238 12.93 -8.17 14.50
C LYS A 238 12.38 -7.08 15.42
N ASP A 239 12.51 -5.82 15.02
CA ASP A 239 12.02 -4.67 15.80
C ASP A 239 10.50 -4.45 15.68
N LYS A 240 9.84 -5.07 14.69
CA LYS A 240 8.38 -5.11 14.56
C LYS A 240 7.78 -6.41 15.09
N ASP A 241 8.62 -7.43 15.30
CA ASP A 241 8.20 -8.82 15.53
C ASP A 241 7.19 -9.32 14.47
N SER A 242 7.38 -8.92 13.21
CA SER A 242 6.45 -9.27 12.14
C SER A 242 7.12 -9.23 10.76
N PHE A 243 6.48 -9.87 9.79
CA PHE A 243 6.89 -9.86 8.39
C PHE A 243 6.34 -8.62 7.67
N ALA A 244 7.14 -8.04 6.77
CA ALA A 244 6.73 -6.90 5.95
C ALA A 244 7.52 -6.88 4.63
N LEU A 245 7.25 -5.89 3.77
CA LEU A 245 7.92 -5.80 2.48
C LEU A 245 9.40 -5.41 2.64
N PRO A 246 10.35 -6.17 2.04
CA PRO A 246 11.77 -5.87 2.07
C PRO A 246 12.12 -4.64 1.22
N GLN A 247 13.00 -3.78 1.74
CA GLN A 247 13.66 -2.75 0.92
C GLN A 247 14.75 -3.40 0.05
N GLY A 248 14.61 -3.34 -1.27
CA GLY A 248 15.57 -3.91 -2.23
C GLY A 248 15.07 -5.14 -2.98
N SER A 249 13.84 -5.59 -2.72
CA SER A 249 13.18 -6.59 -3.55
C SER A 249 12.57 -5.97 -4.81
N PRO A 250 12.63 -6.64 -5.97
CA PRO A 250 12.05 -6.16 -7.23
C PRO A 250 10.52 -6.11 -7.20
N VAL A 251 9.86 -6.78 -6.25
CA VAL A 251 8.39 -6.84 -6.16
C VAL A 251 7.79 -5.93 -5.10
N SER A 252 8.59 -5.34 -4.20
CA SER A 252 8.06 -4.53 -3.10
C SER A 252 7.33 -3.27 -3.56
N ILE A 253 7.88 -2.53 -4.53
CA ILE A 253 7.21 -1.32 -5.08
C ILE A 253 5.93 -1.70 -5.83
N PRO A 254 5.95 -2.61 -6.82
CA PRO A 254 4.73 -3.03 -7.50
C PRO A 254 3.65 -3.50 -6.53
N LEU A 255 4.01 -4.36 -5.57
CA LEU A 255 3.08 -4.89 -4.59
C LEU A 255 2.53 -3.79 -3.68
N PHE A 256 3.37 -2.92 -3.12
CA PHE A 256 2.94 -1.78 -2.31
C PHE A 256 1.92 -0.91 -3.07
N ASN A 257 2.18 -0.62 -4.34
CA ASN A 257 1.29 0.19 -5.16
C ASN A 257 -0.10 -0.44 -5.38
N ARG A 258 -0.20 -1.78 -5.44
CA ARG A 258 -1.50 -2.47 -5.56
C ARG A 258 -2.20 -2.55 -4.21
N LEU A 259 -1.46 -2.82 -3.14
CA LEU A 259 -1.99 -2.86 -1.78
C LEU A 259 -2.55 -1.50 -1.35
N PHE A 260 -1.95 -0.41 -1.80
CA PHE A 260 -2.38 0.96 -1.47
C PHE A 260 -3.60 1.43 -2.27
N TYR A 261 -4.06 0.68 -3.27
CA TYR A 261 -5.19 1.06 -4.13
C TYR A 261 -6.43 1.55 -3.36
N PRO A 262 -6.90 0.87 -2.29
CA PRO A 262 -8.09 1.30 -1.57
C PRO A 262 -7.92 2.67 -0.92
N ILE A 263 -6.72 2.94 -0.38
CA ILE A 263 -6.37 4.22 0.22
C ILE A 263 -6.29 5.30 -0.87
N ASP A 264 -5.67 5.00 -2.02
CA ASP A 264 -5.61 5.94 -3.14
C ASP A 264 -7.01 6.34 -3.64
N LYS A 265 -7.95 5.40 -3.66
CA LYS A 265 -9.34 5.65 -4.05
C LYS A 265 -10.01 6.63 -3.08
N LEU A 266 -9.94 6.37 -1.78
CA LEU A 266 -10.48 7.26 -0.75
C LEU A 266 -9.84 8.65 -0.81
N MET A 267 -8.53 8.71 -1.02
CA MET A 267 -7.78 9.96 -1.18
C MET A 267 -8.24 10.74 -2.41
N GLN A 268 -8.43 10.08 -3.54
CA GLN A 268 -8.92 10.72 -4.77
C GLN A 268 -10.35 11.20 -4.63
N GLU A 269 -11.25 10.40 -4.05
CA GLU A 269 -12.65 10.79 -3.80
C GLU A 269 -12.71 11.99 -2.85
N SER A 270 -11.97 11.93 -1.75
CA SER A 270 -11.85 13.00 -0.76
C SER A 270 -11.31 14.30 -1.37
N ALA A 271 -10.30 14.21 -2.23
CA ALA A 271 -9.75 15.34 -2.95
C ALA A 271 -10.77 15.93 -3.94
N THR A 272 -11.44 15.07 -4.72
CA THR A 272 -12.42 15.49 -5.73
C THR A 272 -13.58 16.26 -5.10
N LYS A 273 -14.16 15.74 -4.01
CA LYS A 273 -15.24 16.39 -3.24
C LYS A 273 -14.85 17.79 -2.75
N ARG A 274 -13.56 18.07 -2.57
CA ARG A 274 -13.02 19.35 -2.06
C ARG A 274 -12.41 20.23 -3.15
N ASN A 275 -12.57 19.86 -4.42
CA ASN A 275 -11.93 20.49 -5.58
C ASN A 275 -10.39 20.57 -5.43
N LEU A 276 -9.81 19.49 -4.94
CA LEU A 276 -8.37 19.28 -4.79
C LEU A 276 -7.90 18.22 -5.79
N ARG A 277 -6.60 18.21 -6.06
CA ARG A 277 -5.92 17.21 -6.89
C ARG A 277 -5.04 16.35 -6.01
N TYR A 278 -5.08 15.04 -6.21
CA TYR A 278 -4.31 14.06 -5.46
C TYR A 278 -3.40 13.26 -6.39
N THR A 279 -2.14 13.06 -6.00
CA THR A 279 -1.27 12.04 -6.58
C THR A 279 -0.40 11.40 -5.51
N ARG A 280 0.07 10.18 -5.77
CA ARG A 280 1.04 9.48 -4.94
C ARG A 280 2.26 9.05 -5.75
N TRP A 281 3.44 9.35 -5.22
CA TRP A 281 4.72 8.92 -5.72
C TRP A 281 5.36 7.93 -4.74
N ILE A 282 5.06 6.64 -4.89
CA ILE A 282 5.42 5.59 -3.92
C ILE A 282 4.90 5.96 -2.52
N ASP A 283 5.75 6.41 -1.61
CA ASP A 283 5.46 6.78 -0.22
C ASP A 283 5.24 8.30 -0.03
N ASP A 284 5.50 9.13 -1.04
CA ASP A 284 5.20 10.56 -1.03
C ASP A 284 3.77 10.82 -1.57
N LEU A 285 2.93 11.49 -0.79
CA LEU A 285 1.57 11.88 -1.17
C LEU A 285 1.49 13.39 -1.36
N ILE A 286 0.75 13.84 -2.37
CA ILE A 286 0.59 15.25 -2.72
C ILE A 286 -0.89 15.55 -2.92
N ILE A 287 -1.36 16.60 -2.24
CA ILE A 287 -2.70 17.15 -2.39
C ILE A 287 -2.57 18.64 -2.66
N SER A 288 -3.15 19.11 -3.75
CA SER A 288 -3.02 20.51 -4.17
C SER A 288 -4.33 21.13 -4.59
N ALA A 289 -4.41 22.45 -4.47
CA ALA A 289 -5.39 23.28 -5.14
C ALA A 289 -4.68 24.19 -6.17
N LYS A 290 -5.40 24.50 -7.25
CA LYS A 290 -4.96 25.51 -8.23
C LYS A 290 -4.88 26.90 -7.59
N GLU A 291 -5.88 27.22 -6.77
CA GLU A 291 -5.99 28.52 -6.11
C GLU A 291 -5.36 28.49 -4.73
N SER A 292 -5.02 29.68 -4.23
CA SER A 292 -4.66 29.85 -2.84
C SER A 292 -5.83 29.54 -1.94
N ASN A 293 -5.65 28.62 -1.00
CA ASN A 293 -6.70 28.21 -0.08
C ASN A 293 -6.20 28.28 1.35
N ARG A 294 -6.70 29.28 2.11
CA ARG A 294 -6.35 29.48 3.52
C ARG A 294 -7.02 28.47 4.45
N ASN A 295 -8.00 27.71 3.98
CA ASN A 295 -8.68 26.70 4.77
C ASN A 295 -7.84 25.40 4.79
N ARG A 296 -6.86 25.36 5.70
CA ARG A 296 -5.98 24.20 5.90
C ARG A 296 -6.76 22.92 6.21
N LYS A 297 -7.94 23.02 6.85
CA LYS A 297 -8.79 21.85 7.19
C LYS A 297 -9.20 21.03 5.96
N LYS A 298 -9.41 21.70 4.82
CA LYS A 298 -9.72 21.00 3.55
C LYS A 298 -8.61 20.04 3.12
N PHE A 299 -7.37 20.30 3.51
CA PHE A 299 -6.23 19.43 3.21
C PHE A 299 -5.99 18.43 4.34
N PHE A 300 -6.17 18.81 5.60
CA PHE A 300 -5.82 17.92 6.72
C PHE A 300 -6.72 16.71 6.90
N GLY A 301 -7.99 16.79 6.51
CA GLY A 301 -8.88 15.62 6.52
C GLY A 301 -8.46 14.48 5.57
N SER A 302 -7.43 14.68 4.73
CA SER A 302 -6.84 13.58 3.96
C SER A 302 -5.79 12.79 4.74
N LEU A 303 -5.20 13.38 5.78
CA LEU A 303 -4.17 12.72 6.56
C LEU A 303 -4.78 11.64 7.45
N SER A 304 -5.99 11.87 7.97
CA SER A 304 -6.74 10.87 8.74
C SER A 304 -6.94 9.59 7.93
N ILE A 305 -7.37 9.70 6.66
CA ILE A 305 -7.57 8.56 5.74
C ILE A 305 -6.35 7.62 5.69
N VAL A 306 -5.13 8.17 5.71
CA VAL A 306 -3.91 7.38 5.54
C VAL A 306 -3.32 6.93 6.88
N ARG A 307 -3.52 7.71 7.95
CA ARG A 307 -2.92 7.47 9.27
C ARG A 307 -3.49 6.25 9.98
N GLU A 308 -4.68 5.81 9.60
CA GLU A 308 -5.28 4.59 10.12
C GLU A 308 -4.44 3.35 9.78
N ASP A 309 -3.90 3.31 8.55
CA ASP A 309 -3.11 2.18 8.06
C ASP A 309 -1.58 2.42 8.13
N PHE A 310 -1.13 3.66 7.92
CA PHE A 310 0.28 3.99 7.77
C PHE A 310 0.72 5.18 8.62
N PRO A 311 1.79 5.03 9.42
CA PRO A 311 2.38 6.15 10.14
C PRO A 311 2.86 7.25 9.17
N VAL A 312 2.41 8.48 9.37
CA VAL A 312 2.87 9.65 8.59
C VAL A 312 4.14 10.22 9.21
N ASN A 313 5.10 10.55 8.36
CA ASN A 313 6.35 11.19 8.75
C ASN A 313 6.15 12.70 8.90
N LEU A 314 5.85 13.14 10.14
CA LEU A 314 5.59 14.55 10.44
C LEU A 314 6.76 15.48 10.08
N ASN A 315 8.00 14.98 10.14
CA ASN A 315 9.20 15.73 9.73
C ASN A 315 9.32 15.95 8.22
N LYS A 316 8.49 15.27 7.44
CA LYS A 316 8.41 15.41 5.99
C LYS A 316 7.02 15.86 5.53
N THR A 317 6.22 16.40 6.44
CA THR A 317 4.90 16.93 6.14
C THR A 317 4.97 18.44 6.01
N PHE A 318 4.68 18.95 4.82
CA PHE A 318 4.83 20.36 4.46
C PHE A 318 3.55 20.91 3.87
N PHE A 319 3.19 22.13 4.28
CA PHE A 319 2.12 22.91 3.69
C PHE A 319 2.70 24.17 3.04
N GLN A 320 2.48 24.34 1.76
CA GLN A 320 3.00 25.47 0.98
C GLN A 320 1.83 26.22 0.35
N GLN A 321 1.83 27.55 0.47
CA GLN A 321 0.76 28.40 -0.05
C GLN A 321 1.32 29.78 -0.42
N ASN A 322 0.84 30.35 -1.53
CA ASN A 322 1.21 31.70 -1.98
C ASN A 322 2.71 31.92 -2.12
N LEU A 323 3.44 30.90 -2.57
CA LEU A 323 4.88 31.00 -2.77
C LEU A 323 5.16 31.28 -4.26
N PRO A 324 6.22 32.05 -4.57
CA PRO A 324 6.67 32.23 -5.95
C PRO A 324 7.18 30.91 -6.57
N GLU A 325 7.59 29.97 -5.71
CA GLU A 325 8.09 28.65 -6.08
C GLU A 325 7.70 27.61 -5.03
N TYR A 326 7.46 26.37 -5.47
CA TYR A 326 7.09 25.24 -4.60
C TYR A 326 8.10 24.11 -4.73
N PHE A 327 8.35 23.38 -3.64
CA PHE A 327 9.27 22.24 -3.61
C PHE A 327 8.52 20.93 -3.36
N LEU A 328 8.58 20.01 -4.32
CA LEU A 328 7.94 18.69 -4.28
C LEU A 328 8.83 17.65 -4.98
N LEU A 329 8.98 16.47 -4.39
CA LEU A 329 9.70 15.31 -4.98
C LEU A 329 11.11 15.65 -5.52
N GLY A 330 11.91 16.46 -4.82
CA GLY A 330 13.23 16.88 -5.29
C GLY A 330 13.22 17.87 -6.46
N HIS A 331 12.08 18.51 -6.72
CA HIS A 331 11.92 19.48 -7.79
C HIS A 331 11.32 20.78 -7.28
N LYS A 332 11.74 21.88 -7.92
CA LYS A 332 11.18 23.21 -7.80
C LYS A 332 10.16 23.46 -8.91
N ILE A 333 9.03 24.05 -8.55
CA ILE A 333 7.91 24.35 -9.43
C ILE A 333 7.69 25.87 -9.46
N ILE A 334 7.78 26.48 -10.65
CA ILE A 334 7.54 27.92 -10.88
C ILE A 334 6.51 28.05 -11.99
N GLY A 335 5.29 28.45 -11.65
CA GLY A 335 4.16 28.42 -12.58
C GLY A 335 3.91 27.00 -13.09
N ASN A 336 4.23 26.75 -14.36
CA ASN A 336 4.12 25.43 -15.01
C ASN A 336 5.49 24.74 -15.21
N LEU A 337 6.59 25.39 -14.83
CA LEU A 337 7.95 24.88 -15.02
C LEU A 337 8.34 23.98 -13.85
N VAL A 338 8.90 22.79 -14.15
CA VAL A 338 9.37 21.81 -13.15
C VAL A 338 10.88 21.57 -13.33
N ILE A 339 11.68 21.97 -12.33
CA ILE A 339 13.15 21.95 -12.36
C ILE A 339 13.66 21.02 -11.26
N LYS A 340 14.58 20.10 -11.58
CA LYS A 340 15.21 19.27 -10.55
C LYS A 340 16.20 20.12 -9.74
N VAL A 341 16.17 19.99 -8.41
CA VAL A 341 17.00 20.81 -7.51
C VAL A 341 17.93 19.98 -6.65
N SER A 342 18.90 20.65 -6.01
CA SER A 342 19.76 20.04 -5.00
C SER A 342 19.01 19.89 -3.66
N LYS A 343 19.54 19.05 -2.77
CA LYS A 343 18.98 18.89 -1.42
C LYS A 343 19.08 20.13 -0.55
N ASP A 344 20.13 20.92 -0.76
CA ASP A 344 20.30 22.17 -0.03
C ASP A 344 19.26 23.20 -0.46
N GLU A 345 18.92 23.23 -1.74
CA GLU A 345 17.83 24.07 -2.25
C GLU A 345 16.45 23.57 -1.78
N GLU A 346 16.27 22.26 -1.66
CA GLU A 346 15.03 21.64 -1.16
C GLU A 346 14.74 21.99 0.32
N LYS A 347 15.74 22.43 1.10
CA LYS A 347 15.53 22.96 2.47
C LYS A 347 14.72 24.26 2.50
N ASN A 348 14.62 24.96 1.37
CA ASN A 348 13.77 26.15 1.23
C ASN A 348 12.28 25.80 1.05
N ARG A 349 11.92 24.52 1.11
CA ARG A 349 10.53 24.07 1.17
C ARG A 349 9.83 24.78 2.35
N GLY A 350 8.60 25.22 2.12
CA GLY A 350 7.84 26.09 3.04
C GLY A 350 7.55 25.49 4.43
N GLU A 351 6.53 26.03 5.11
CA GLU A 351 6.23 25.69 6.51
C GLU A 351 6.07 24.16 6.71
N GLN A 352 6.95 23.60 7.55
CA GLN A 352 6.74 22.28 8.13
C GLN A 352 5.55 22.39 9.08
N ILE A 353 4.59 21.49 8.93
CA ILE A 353 3.36 21.59 9.73
C ILE A 353 3.67 21.14 11.15
N ASP A 354 3.27 21.96 12.10
CA ASP A 354 3.39 21.66 13.53
C ASP A 354 2.65 20.35 13.85
N PRO A 355 3.34 19.33 14.40
CA PRO A 355 2.75 18.11 14.96
C PRO A 355 1.49 18.35 15.83
N ASP A 356 1.42 19.47 16.54
CA ASP A 356 0.34 19.77 17.49
C ASP A 356 -0.90 20.40 16.82
N CYS A 357 -0.76 20.97 15.61
CA CYS A 357 -1.90 21.38 14.79
C CYS A 357 -2.76 20.19 14.32
N PHE A 358 -2.24 18.97 14.42
CA PHE A 358 -2.93 17.73 14.06
C PHE A 358 -3.72 17.10 15.21
N ALA A 359 -3.21 17.16 16.44
CA ALA A 359 -3.85 16.57 17.62
C ALA A 359 -5.19 17.25 17.94
N THR A 360 -5.24 18.57 17.82
CA THR A 360 -6.44 19.40 18.09
C THR A 360 -7.55 19.26 17.04
N HIS A 361 -7.27 18.66 15.87
CA HIS A 361 -8.27 18.36 14.85
C HIS A 361 -8.73 16.91 14.89
N TYR A 362 -7.88 15.96 15.29
CA TYR A 362 -8.25 14.54 15.37
C TYR A 362 -9.33 14.28 16.43
N GLU A 363 -9.23 14.91 17.60
CA GLU A 363 -10.24 14.84 18.67
C GLU A 363 -11.57 15.54 18.31
N ARG A 364 -11.56 16.44 17.30
CA ARG A 364 -12.77 17.12 16.80
C ARG A 364 -13.36 16.48 15.53
N GLU A 365 -12.62 15.63 14.82
CA GLU A 365 -13.06 15.00 13.57
C GLU A 365 -13.64 13.58 13.75
N HIS A 366 -13.63 13.02 14.96
CA HIS A 366 -14.55 11.90 15.29
C HIS A 366 -16.03 12.30 15.17
N LEU A 367 -16.35 13.60 15.09
CA LEU A 367 -17.69 14.11 14.77
C LEU A 367 -17.99 14.14 13.26
N TRP A 368 -17.00 13.99 12.37
CA TRP A 368 -17.18 14.09 10.91
C TRP A 368 -17.32 12.74 10.20
N ILE A 369 -17.01 11.63 10.89
CA ILE A 369 -17.42 10.31 10.41
C ILE A 369 -18.95 10.21 10.47
N GLU A 370 -19.62 10.83 11.45
CA GLU A 370 -21.08 10.89 11.54
C GLU A 370 -21.72 11.70 10.39
N ASP A 371 -21.13 12.84 10.00
CA ASP A 371 -21.55 13.61 8.80
C ASP A 371 -21.26 12.89 7.47
N TYR A 372 -20.46 11.82 7.48
CA TYR A 372 -20.28 10.90 6.34
C TYR A 372 -21.49 9.96 6.17
N TYR A 373 -22.34 9.85 7.20
CA TYR A 373 -23.50 8.96 7.27
C TYR A 373 -24.85 9.69 7.30
N ASP A 374 -24.92 10.92 7.82
CA ASP A 374 -26.16 11.72 7.85
C ASP A 374 -26.10 12.87 6.83
N GLY A 375 -26.49 12.60 5.59
CA GLY A 375 -26.62 13.66 4.59
C GLY A 375 -26.70 13.16 3.17
N ASP A 376 -27.84 12.55 2.83
CA ASP A 376 -28.59 12.76 1.58
C ASP A 376 -29.50 11.54 1.37
N GLU A 377 -30.80 11.76 1.50
CA GLU A 377 -31.84 10.88 0.96
C GLU A 377 -31.54 10.59 -0.52
N PRO A 378 -31.90 9.40 -1.05
CA PRO A 378 -31.58 9.03 -2.41
C PRO A 378 -32.30 9.94 -3.41
N GLY A 379 -31.58 10.95 -3.90
CA GLY A 379 -31.95 11.71 -5.08
C GLY A 379 -31.90 10.78 -6.30
N ASP A 380 -33.08 10.63 -6.92
CA ASP A 380 -33.37 9.92 -8.16
C ASP A 380 -32.18 9.85 -9.14
N PHE A 381 -31.64 8.64 -9.35
CA PHE A 381 -30.60 8.39 -10.35
C PHE A 381 -31.24 8.47 -11.75
N GLY A 382 -31.20 9.67 -12.34
CA GLY A 382 -31.43 9.85 -13.76
C GLY A 382 -30.45 9.00 -14.57
N GLU A 383 -30.99 8.18 -15.47
CA GLU A 383 -30.28 7.33 -16.43
C GLU A 383 -29.05 8.01 -17.04
N ILE A 384 -27.85 7.50 -16.75
CA ILE A 384 -26.65 7.78 -17.55
C ILE A 384 -26.57 6.73 -18.64
N LYS A 385 -26.99 7.12 -19.84
CA LYS A 385 -26.77 6.38 -21.10
C LYS A 385 -25.28 6.38 -21.45
N ASP A 386 -24.81 5.19 -21.82
CA ASP A 386 -23.70 4.85 -22.72
C ASP A 386 -22.49 5.79 -22.78
N PHE A 387 -21.31 5.29 -22.35
CA PHE A 387 -20.04 5.38 -23.10
C PHE A 387 -18.99 4.37 -22.60
#